data_AF-A0A519FVF5-F1
#
_entry.id   AF-A0A519FVF5-F1
#
_cell.length_a   1.000
_cell.length_b   1.000
_cell.length_c   1.000
_cell.angle_alpha   90.00
_cell.angle_beta   90.00
_cell.angle_gamma   90.00
#
_symmetry.space_group_name_H-M   'P 1'
#
loop_
_entity.id
_entity.type
_entity.pdbx_description
1 polymer ?
#
loop_
_entity_poly.entity_id
_entity_poly.type
_entity_poly.pdbx_seq_one_letter_code
_entity_poly.pdbx_strand_id
1 'polypeptide(L)'
;VEDSWFGEVFLGREASEPWRSTDWQADADWDWHSAVDDDPADVLTLWTESVERSDAAIEAAADGLDTLAARPWRGTGEPLSLRWIVVHMVEEYCRHNGHADLLREAIDGSTGE
;
A
#
# COMPACT_ATOMS: atom_id res chain seq x y z
N VAL A 1 0.75 1.89 -0.80
CA VAL A 1 -0.12 0.75 -1.20
C VAL A 1 -0.99 0.27 -0.04
N GLU A 2 -0.41 -0.20 1.07
CA GLU A 2 -1.13 -0.66 2.28
C GLU A 2 -2.20 0.31 2.80
N ASP A 3 -1.78 1.53 3.19
CA ASP A 3 -2.69 2.54 3.73
C ASP A 3 -3.85 2.89 2.76
N SER A 4 -3.61 2.82 1.45
CA SER A 4 -4.65 3.10 0.46
C SER A 4 -5.68 1.97 0.37
N TRP A 5 -5.23 0.70 0.31
CA TRP A 5 -6.15 -0.43 0.19
C TRP A 5 -6.91 -0.73 1.48
N PHE A 6 -6.24 -0.74 2.63
CA PHE A 6 -6.91 -1.07 3.90
C PHE A 6 -7.49 0.17 4.59
N GLY A 7 -6.75 1.27 4.64
CA GLY A 7 -7.23 2.50 5.27
C GLY A 7 -8.31 3.19 4.44
N GLU A 8 -7.99 3.54 3.20
CA GLU A 8 -8.89 4.35 2.39
C GLU A 8 -10.00 3.54 1.71
N VAL A 9 -9.68 2.44 1.04
CA VAL A 9 -10.66 1.63 0.29
C VAL A 9 -11.50 0.79 1.24
N PHE A 10 -10.86 -0.09 2.02
CA PHE A 10 -11.56 -1.02 2.89
C PHE A 10 -12.29 -0.32 4.05
N LEU A 11 -11.59 0.53 4.81
CA LEU A 11 -12.19 1.23 5.97
C LEU A 11 -12.83 2.58 5.64
N GLY A 12 -12.63 3.12 4.44
CA GLY A 12 -13.22 4.39 4.02
C GLY A 12 -12.55 5.64 4.60
N ARG A 13 -11.42 5.49 5.30
CA ARG A 13 -10.72 6.58 5.99
C ARG A 13 -10.08 7.55 5.00
N GLU A 14 -9.78 8.75 5.46
CA GLU A 14 -8.85 9.62 4.73
C GLU A 14 -7.45 8.99 4.72
N ALA A 15 -6.63 9.40 3.75
CA ALA A 15 -5.24 8.97 3.67
C ALA A 15 -4.50 9.18 5.01
N SER A 16 -3.59 8.28 5.33
CA SER A 16 -2.66 8.42 6.46
C SER A 16 -1.60 9.48 6.13
N GLU A 17 -0.96 10.05 7.15
CA GLU A 17 0.29 10.78 6.94
C GLU A 17 1.39 9.82 6.48
N PRO A 18 2.33 10.26 5.63
CA PRO A 18 2.47 11.61 5.07
C PRO A 18 1.54 11.92 3.88
N TRP A 19 0.93 10.90 3.26
CA TRP A 19 0.19 11.02 1.99
C TRP A 19 -0.96 12.03 2.02
N ARG A 20 -1.57 12.22 3.19
CA ARG A 20 -2.65 13.19 3.40
C ARG A 20 -2.20 14.64 3.18
N SER A 21 -1.03 15.00 3.70
CA SER A 21 -0.56 16.39 3.71
C SER A 21 0.33 16.72 2.52
N THR A 22 0.78 15.72 1.75
CA THR A 22 1.54 15.90 0.51
C THR A 22 0.75 16.71 -0.53
N ASP A 23 1.40 17.73 -1.11
CA ASP A 23 0.87 18.48 -2.26
C ASP A 23 1.16 17.75 -3.57
N TRP A 24 0.31 16.77 -3.89
CA TRP A 24 0.39 15.97 -5.12
C TRP A 24 0.19 16.77 -6.43
N GLN A 25 -0.30 18.02 -6.35
CA GLN A 25 -0.38 18.88 -7.53
C GLN A 25 0.94 19.58 -7.81
N ALA A 26 1.71 19.88 -6.76
CA ALA A 26 3.05 20.45 -6.89
C ALA A 26 4.08 19.40 -7.32
N ASP A 27 3.98 18.17 -6.80
CA ASP A 27 4.83 17.04 -7.19
C ASP A 27 4.04 15.73 -7.19
N ALA A 28 3.80 15.19 -8.39
CA ALA A 28 3.05 13.95 -8.57
C ALA A 28 3.88 12.70 -8.24
N ASP A 29 5.21 12.81 -8.25
CA ASP A 29 6.16 11.73 -7.97
C ASP A 29 6.90 12.01 -6.64
N TRP A 30 6.26 12.74 -5.73
CA TRP A 30 6.84 13.15 -4.45
C TRP A 30 7.39 11.97 -3.65
N ASP A 31 6.71 10.83 -3.68
CA ASP A 31 7.13 9.59 -3.02
C ASP A 31 8.48 9.06 -3.53
N TRP A 32 8.79 9.27 -4.82
CA TRP A 32 10.09 8.93 -5.38
C TRP A 32 11.15 10.01 -5.13
N HIS A 33 10.77 11.29 -5.24
CA HIS A 33 11.71 12.39 -5.06
C HIS A 33 12.13 12.58 -3.60
N SER A 34 11.19 12.49 -2.66
CA SER A 34 11.49 12.61 -1.22
C SER A 34 12.39 11.50 -0.70
N ALA A 35 12.23 10.27 -1.22
CA ALA A 35 13.02 9.11 -0.80
C ALA A 35 14.53 9.24 -1.02
N VAL A 36 14.99 10.22 -1.81
CA VAL A 36 16.42 10.53 -1.99
C VAL A 36 17.05 11.05 -0.69
N ASP A 37 16.27 11.78 0.11
CA ASP A 37 16.73 12.46 1.32
C ASP A 37 16.30 11.72 2.61
N ASP A 38 15.44 10.70 2.50
CA ASP A 38 14.93 9.93 3.63
C ASP A 38 15.96 8.90 4.15
N ASP A 39 15.95 8.66 5.47
CA ASP A 39 16.65 7.51 6.03
C ASP A 39 15.87 6.22 5.67
N PRO A 40 16.50 5.21 5.05
CA PRO A 40 15.83 3.95 4.73
C PRO A 40 15.14 3.27 5.93
N ALA A 41 15.66 3.46 7.15
CA ALA A 41 15.05 2.93 8.37
C ALA A 41 13.70 3.61 8.69
N ASP A 42 13.56 4.90 8.39
CA ASP A 42 12.32 5.64 8.60
C ASP A 42 11.26 5.21 7.59
N VAL A 43 11.65 5.00 6.33
CA VAL A 43 10.75 4.47 5.27
C VAL A 43 10.27 3.06 5.63
N LEU A 44 11.17 2.20 6.14
CA LEU A 44 10.81 0.85 6.58
C LEU A 44 9.88 0.88 7.80
N THR A 45 10.08 1.83 8.71
CA THR A 45 9.21 2.04 9.87
C THR A 45 7.80 2.44 9.41
N LEU A 46 7.71 3.43 8.50
CA LEU A 46 6.44 3.86 7.92
C LEU A 46 5.68 2.70 7.26
N TRP A 47 6.40 1.86 6.51
CA TRP A 47 5.83 0.66 5.91
C TRP A 47 5.34 -0.34 6.97
N THR A 48 6.16 -0.66 7.97
CA THR A 48 5.81 -1.63 9.02
C THR A 48 4.57 -1.18 9.80
N GLU A 49 4.50 0.10 10.17
CA GLU A 49 3.32 0.67 10.82
C GLU A 49 2.07 0.61 9.93
N SER A 50 2.22 0.72 8.60
CA SER A 50 1.09 0.56 7.67
C SER A 50 0.59 -0.88 7.64
N VAL A 51 1.49 -1.86 7.69
CA VAL A 51 1.14 -3.29 7.78
C VAL A 51 0.41 -3.58 9.10
N GLU A 52 0.89 -3.06 10.23
CA GLU A 52 0.21 -3.22 11.52
C GLU A 52 -1.23 -2.66 11.50
N ARG A 53 -1.45 -1.52 10.83
CA ARG A 53 -2.79 -0.95 10.62
C ARG A 53 -3.65 -1.86 9.74
N SER A 54 -3.08 -2.44 8.69
CA SER A 54 -3.77 -3.39 7.79
C SER A 54 -4.19 -4.67 8.52
N ASP A 55 -3.30 -5.26 9.31
CA ASP A 55 -3.58 -6.44 10.12
C ASP A 55 -4.71 -6.17 11.12
N ALA A 56 -4.65 -5.03 11.83
CA ALA A 56 -5.73 -4.63 12.73
C ALA A 56 -7.07 -4.43 12.01
N ALA A 57 -7.06 -3.96 10.75
CA ALA A 57 -8.26 -3.82 9.94
C ALA A 57 -8.86 -5.18 9.54
N ILE A 58 -8.00 -6.14 9.19
CA ILE A 58 -8.40 -7.52 8.86
C ILE A 58 -9.01 -8.21 10.07
N GLU A 59 -8.37 -8.11 11.25
CA GLU A 59 -8.85 -8.72 12.49
C GLU A 59 -10.20 -8.14 12.95
N ALA A 60 -10.44 -6.85 12.69
CA ALA A 60 -11.68 -6.17 13.06
C ALA A 60 -12.87 -6.44 12.12
N ALA A 61 -12.65 -7.15 11.01
CA ALA A 61 -13.68 -7.41 10.00
C ALA A 61 -14.75 -8.39 10.53
N ALA A 62 -15.94 -7.87 10.85
CA ALA A 62 -17.00 -8.64 11.52
C ALA A 62 -17.46 -9.87 10.73
N ASP A 63 -17.55 -9.76 9.40
CA ASP A 63 -17.92 -10.86 8.50
C ASP A 63 -16.68 -11.57 7.92
N GLY A 64 -15.51 -11.37 8.55
CA GLY A 64 -14.23 -11.88 8.10
C GLY A 64 -13.92 -11.46 6.66
N LEU A 65 -13.43 -12.42 5.86
CA LEU A 65 -13.03 -12.21 4.47
C LEU A 65 -14.17 -11.78 3.52
N ASP A 66 -15.43 -11.99 3.90
CA ASP A 66 -16.57 -11.60 3.08
C ASP A 66 -17.08 -10.17 3.40
N THR A 67 -16.46 -9.50 4.37
CA THR A 67 -16.70 -8.08 4.68
C THR A 67 -16.44 -7.22 3.44
N LEU A 68 -17.38 -6.34 3.10
CA LEU A 68 -17.26 -5.43 1.97
C LEU A 68 -16.54 -4.13 2.35
N ALA A 69 -15.73 -3.63 1.42
CA ALA A 69 -15.07 -2.34 1.54
C ALA A 69 -16.07 -1.19 1.67
N ALA A 70 -15.72 -0.19 2.47
CA ALA A 70 -16.54 1.00 2.67
C ALA A 70 -16.64 1.86 1.41
N ARG A 71 -15.60 1.89 0.57
CA ARG A 71 -15.62 2.62 -0.70
C ARG A 71 -15.92 1.70 -1.88
N PRO A 72 -16.82 2.11 -2.79
CA PRO A 72 -17.03 1.40 -4.04
C PRO A 72 -15.76 1.46 -4.91
N TRP A 73 -15.48 0.39 -5.63
CA TRP A 73 -14.35 0.35 -6.54
C TRP A 73 -14.61 1.17 -7.80
N ARG A 74 -13.62 1.95 -8.25
CA ARG A 74 -13.78 2.82 -9.43
C ARG A 74 -14.06 2.05 -10.72
N GLY A 75 -13.58 0.81 -10.83
CA GLY A 75 -13.74 0.00 -12.04
C GLY A 75 -15.15 -0.57 -12.24
N THR A 76 -15.84 -0.91 -11.15
CA THR A 76 -17.15 -1.59 -11.19
C THR A 76 -18.29 -0.76 -10.59
N GLY A 77 -17.98 0.23 -9.75
CA GLY A 77 -18.95 0.96 -8.94
C GLY A 77 -19.43 0.19 -7.70
N GLU A 78 -18.97 -1.05 -7.51
CA GLU A 78 -19.38 -1.93 -6.43
C GLU A 78 -18.28 -2.07 -5.37
N PRO A 79 -18.62 -2.24 -4.08
CA PRO A 79 -17.66 -2.61 -3.05
C PRO A 79 -16.95 -3.93 -3.34
N LEU A 80 -15.65 -3.98 -3.05
CA LEU A 80 -14.86 -5.21 -3.11
C LEU A 80 -14.89 -5.91 -1.75
N SER A 81 -14.82 -7.24 -1.73
CA SER A 81 -14.67 -7.97 -0.47
C SER A 81 -13.25 -7.90 0.05
N LEU A 82 -13.08 -8.04 1.37
CA LEU A 82 -11.76 -8.15 2.00
C LEU A 82 -10.94 -9.29 1.39
N ARG A 83 -11.58 -10.42 1.06
CA ARG A 83 -10.97 -11.53 0.32
C ARG A 83 -10.32 -11.07 -0.97
N TRP A 84 -11.03 -10.26 -1.77
CA TRP A 84 -10.50 -9.74 -3.02
C TRP A 84 -9.30 -8.84 -2.75
N ILE A 85 -9.40 -7.93 -1.77
CA ILE A 85 -8.34 -6.98 -1.42
C ILE A 85 -7.07 -7.72 -0.98
N VAL A 86 -7.18 -8.72 -0.09
CA VAL A 86 -6.02 -9.48 0.38
C VAL A 86 -5.34 -10.23 -0.77
N VAL A 87 -6.10 -10.86 -1.66
CA VAL A 87 -5.52 -11.53 -2.84
C VAL A 87 -4.85 -10.51 -3.76
N HIS A 88 -5.45 -9.34 -3.96
CA HIS A 88 -4.86 -8.29 -4.76
C HIS A 88 -3.57 -7.73 -4.14
N MET A 89 -3.50 -7.62 -2.82
CA MET A 89 -2.26 -7.21 -2.14
C MET A 89 -1.11 -8.18 -2.37
N VAL A 90 -1.37 -9.49 -2.43
CA VAL A 90 -0.33 -10.47 -2.81
C VAL A 90 0.21 -10.18 -4.22
N GLU A 91 -0.68 -9.93 -5.19
CA GLU A 91 -0.28 -9.54 -6.55
C GLU A 91 0.55 -8.24 -6.56
N GLU A 92 0.11 -7.22 -5.82
CA GLU A 92 0.80 -5.94 -5.75
C GLU A 92 2.21 -6.08 -5.15
N TYR A 93 2.37 -6.82 -4.04
CA TYR A 93 3.70 -7.08 -3.47
C TYR A 93 4.58 -7.87 -4.44
N CYS A 94 4.05 -8.88 -5.14
CA CYS A 94 4.81 -9.60 -6.16
C CYS A 94 5.29 -8.66 -7.27
N ARG A 95 4.43 -7.75 -7.74
CA ARG A 95 4.77 -6.76 -8.78
C ARG A 95 5.85 -5.79 -8.30
N HIS A 96 5.73 -5.27 -7.10
CA HIS A 96 6.69 -4.34 -6.51
C HIS A 96 8.04 -5.00 -6.20
N ASN A 97 8.04 -6.22 -5.66
CA ASN A 97 9.27 -6.97 -5.42
C ASN A 97 10.01 -7.29 -6.72
N GLY A 98 9.28 -7.65 -7.79
CA GLY A 98 9.89 -7.83 -9.11
C GLY A 98 10.58 -6.57 -9.64
N HIS A 99 9.99 -5.39 -9.45
CA HIS A 99 10.66 -4.13 -9.78
C HIS A 99 11.88 -3.85 -8.90
N ALA A 100 11.78 -4.10 -7.60
CA ALA A 100 12.89 -3.91 -6.67
C ALA A 100 14.09 -4.82 -6.99
N ASP A 101 13.84 -6.06 -7.42
CA ASP A 101 14.90 -6.97 -7.86
C ASP A 101 15.63 -6.46 -9.10
N LEU A 102 14.91 -5.92 -10.09
CA LEU A 102 15.55 -5.31 -11.27
C LEU A 102 16.43 -4.11 -10.90
N LEU A 103 15.98 -3.29 -9.94
CA LEU A 103 16.76 -2.15 -9.45
C LEU A 103 18.02 -2.62 -8.72
N ARG A 104 17.91 -3.63 -7.86
CA ARG A 104 19.04 -4.19 -7.12
C ARG A 104 20.06 -4.82 -8.06
N GLU A 105 19.60 -5.61 -9.05
CA GLU A 105 20.47 -6.18 -10.08
C GLU A 105 21.21 -5.09 -10.85
N ALA A 106 20.55 -3.97 -11.18
CA ALA A 106 21.20 -2.84 -11.86
C ALA A 106 22.24 -2.11 -10.98
N ILE A 107 22.05 -2.10 -9.66
CA ILE A 107 22.93 -1.39 -8.70
C ILE A 107 24.15 -2.24 -8.33
N ASP A 108 23.95 -3.50 -7.97
CA ASP A 108 25.00 -4.35 -7.39
C ASP A 108 25.27 -5.65 -8.15
N GLY A 109 24.53 -5.92 -9.23
CA GLY A 109 24.70 -7.10 -10.08
C GLY A 109 24.12 -8.40 -9.51
N SER A 110 23.48 -8.35 -8.34
CA SER A 110 22.90 -9.51 -7.71
C SER A 110 21.50 -9.77 -8.26
N THR A 111 21.26 -10.99 -8.75
CA THR A 111 19.93 -11.42 -9.23
C THR A 111 19.06 -11.93 -8.07
N GLY A 112 17.74 -12.00 -8.27
CA GLY A 112 16.80 -12.63 -7.32
C GLY A 112 17.03 -14.14 -7.15
N GLU A 113 16.42 -14.73 -6.12
CA GLU A 113 16.28 -16.19 -5.89
C GLU A 113 14.90 -16.69 -6.35
#